data_AF-A0A853MEU6-F1
#
_entry.id   AF-A0A853MEU6-F1
#
_cell.length_a   1.000
_cell.length_b   1.000
_cell.length_c   1.000
_cell.angle_alpha   90.00
_cell.angle_beta   90.00
_cell.angle_gamma   90.00
#
_symmetry.space_group_name_H-M   'P 1'
#
loop_
_entity.id
_entity.type
_entity.pdbx_description
1 polymer ?
#
loop_
_entity_poly.entity_id
_entity_poly.type
_entity_poly.pdbx_seq_one_letter_code
_entity_poly.pdbx_strand_id
1 'polypeptide(L)'
;MKYRLKYYFYLTLTLSSILLLFPHVRAADNWQVPPIPQQIPQEIPQPYQTPKLGPNIFDNPIVALYNGKVKLLANMVIRASEVKLTARERRSGRYTRPVLEENRQGNYWIINQRNMIYLVPKFNMRITSRNYDAISVFFECIKYDPNSRKSFKLINPAIVFLKGSKWELFQRGELEF
;
A
#
# COMPACT_ATOMS: atom_id res chain seq x y z
N MET A 1 30.37 -32.44 -2.51
CA MET A 1 29.00 -32.88 -2.16
C MET A 1 28.04 -32.36 -3.22
N LYS A 2 27.45 -33.26 -4.02
CA LYS A 2 26.56 -32.97 -5.16
C LYS A 2 25.20 -33.59 -4.85
N TYR A 3 24.14 -32.80 -4.78
CA TYR A 3 22.77 -33.31 -4.67
C TYR A 3 22.14 -33.33 -6.06
N ARG A 4 21.73 -34.53 -6.52
CA ARG A 4 20.84 -34.74 -7.67
C ARG A 4 19.51 -35.25 -7.12
N LEU A 5 18.43 -34.48 -7.32
CA LEU A 5 17.06 -35.00 -7.22
C LEU A 5 16.48 -35.07 -8.62
N LYS A 6 16.08 -36.28 -9.04
CA LYS A 6 15.29 -36.55 -10.23
C LYS A 6 13.83 -36.72 -9.78
N TYR A 7 12.92 -35.92 -10.32
CA TYR A 7 11.49 -36.16 -10.22
C TYR A 7 11.00 -36.71 -11.56
N TYR A 8 10.35 -37.87 -11.54
CA TYR A 8 9.67 -38.47 -12.69
C TYR A 8 8.16 -38.30 -12.57
N PHE A 9 7.54 -37.92 -13.70
CA PHE A 9 6.13 -38.01 -14.11
C PHE A 9 5.53 -39.43 -13.84
N TYR A 10 4.22 -39.72 -13.76
CA TYR A 10 3.04 -39.37 -14.56
C TYR A 10 1.77 -39.74 -13.74
N LEU A 11 0.61 -39.10 -13.98
CA LEU A 11 -0.62 -39.81 -14.37
C LEU A 11 -1.72 -38.83 -14.86
N THR A 12 -2.03 -38.92 -16.15
CA THR A 12 -3.22 -38.33 -16.80
C THR A 12 -4.38 -39.33 -16.72
N LEU A 13 -5.56 -38.91 -16.29
CA LEU A 13 -6.79 -39.71 -16.41
C LEU A 13 -7.83 -38.95 -17.25
N THR A 14 -8.26 -39.61 -18.31
CA THR A 14 -9.13 -39.13 -19.39
C THR A 14 -10.61 -39.31 -19.07
N LEU A 15 -11.43 -38.36 -19.55
CA LEU A 15 -12.89 -38.41 -19.61
C LEU A 15 -13.38 -39.53 -20.54
N SER A 16 -14.26 -40.42 -20.05
CA SER A 16 -15.50 -40.85 -20.72
C SER A 16 -16.14 -42.04 -19.97
N SER A 17 -17.48 -42.12 -20.04
CA SER A 17 -18.33 -43.28 -19.74
C SER A 17 -18.71 -43.50 -18.26
N ILE A 18 -19.94 -43.10 -17.91
CA ILE A 18 -21.06 -44.00 -17.54
C ILE A 18 -22.32 -43.12 -17.40
N LEU A 19 -23.02 -42.96 -18.52
CA LEU A 19 -24.48 -42.80 -18.54
C LEU A 19 -25.05 -44.23 -18.54
N LEU A 20 -26.07 -44.47 -17.71
CA LEU A 20 -27.08 -45.56 -17.74
C LEU A 20 -27.35 -46.15 -16.34
N LEU A 21 -28.11 -45.41 -15.54
CA LEU A 21 -28.98 -45.96 -14.48
C LEU A 21 -29.95 -44.86 -14.03
N PHE A 22 -30.99 -44.62 -14.83
CA PHE A 22 -32.16 -43.82 -14.41
C PHE A 22 -33.36 -44.76 -14.25
N PRO A 23 -33.89 -44.97 -13.03
CA PRO A 23 -35.30 -45.23 -12.86
C PRO A 23 -36.07 -43.91 -12.88
N HIS A 24 -37.11 -43.91 -13.69
CA HIS A 24 -38.11 -42.87 -13.84
C HIS A 24 -38.92 -42.73 -12.55
N VAL A 25 -38.82 -41.58 -11.86
CA VAL A 25 -39.74 -41.23 -10.75
C VAL A 25 -40.30 -39.84 -10.99
N ARG A 26 -41.62 -39.78 -10.80
CA ARG A 26 -42.57 -38.74 -11.20
C ARG A 26 -42.37 -37.45 -10.41
N ALA A 27 -42.72 -36.34 -11.08
CA ALA A 27 -42.84 -35.02 -10.48
C ALA A 27 -43.88 -34.98 -9.36
N ALA A 28 -43.48 -34.48 -8.19
CA ALA A 28 -44.15 -33.44 -7.43
C ALA A 28 -43.26 -33.03 -6.23
N ASP A 29 -43.21 -31.72 -6.00
CA ASP A 29 -42.88 -31.04 -4.73
C ASP A 29 -41.42 -30.65 -4.45
N ASN A 30 -41.17 -29.36 -4.73
CA ASN A 30 -40.16 -28.45 -4.17
C ASN A 30 -38.67 -28.74 -4.41
N TRP A 31 -38.21 -28.39 -5.61
CA TRP A 31 -36.82 -27.97 -5.81
C TRP A 31 -36.59 -26.59 -5.17
N GLN A 32 -36.21 -26.56 -3.89
CA GLN A 32 -35.55 -25.38 -3.35
C GLN A 32 -34.16 -25.28 -3.98
N VAL A 33 -34.03 -24.37 -4.93
CA VAL A 33 -32.73 -23.89 -5.40
C VAL A 33 -31.98 -23.41 -4.15
N PRO A 34 -30.78 -23.95 -3.82
CA PRO A 34 -30.00 -23.38 -2.73
C PRO A 34 -29.79 -21.91 -3.05
N PRO A 35 -29.95 -20.99 -2.08
CA PRO A 35 -29.78 -19.59 -2.36
C PRO A 35 -28.38 -19.39 -2.96
N ILE A 36 -28.35 -18.85 -4.19
CA ILE A 36 -27.12 -18.35 -4.80
C ILE A 36 -26.47 -17.47 -3.73
N PRO A 37 -25.20 -17.69 -3.35
CA PRO A 37 -24.52 -16.80 -2.42
C PRO A 37 -24.63 -15.38 -2.95
N GLN A 38 -25.47 -14.57 -2.32
CA GLN A 38 -25.68 -13.20 -2.73
C GLN A 38 -24.39 -12.45 -2.41
N GLN A 39 -23.65 -12.15 -3.48
CA GLN A 39 -22.46 -11.30 -3.54
C GLN A 39 -21.22 -11.87 -2.83
N ILE A 40 -20.25 -12.32 -3.62
CA ILE A 40 -18.85 -11.99 -3.30
C ILE A 40 -18.86 -10.45 -3.21
N PRO A 41 -18.50 -9.83 -2.07
CA PRO A 41 -18.48 -8.38 -2.00
C PRO A 41 -17.56 -7.85 -3.09
N GLN A 42 -18.13 -7.20 -4.11
CA GLN A 42 -17.35 -6.37 -5.00
C GLN A 42 -16.98 -5.13 -4.19
N GLU A 43 -15.83 -5.21 -3.52
CA GLU A 43 -15.20 -4.04 -2.94
C GLU A 43 -14.79 -3.13 -4.09
N ILE A 44 -15.68 -2.20 -4.46
CA ILE A 44 -15.30 -1.02 -5.23
C ILE A 44 -14.09 -0.44 -4.51
N PRO A 45 -12.93 -0.17 -5.16
CA PRO A 45 -11.78 0.41 -4.47
C PRO A 45 -12.17 1.74 -3.84
N GLN A 46 -12.55 1.69 -2.56
CA GLN A 46 -12.87 2.86 -1.77
C GLN A 46 -11.58 3.68 -1.67
N PRO A 47 -11.62 5.01 -1.90
CA PRO A 47 -10.47 5.86 -1.61
C PRO A 47 -10.12 5.66 -0.14
N TYR A 48 -8.93 5.10 0.11
CA TYR A 48 -8.41 4.67 1.42
C TYR A 48 -9.10 5.30 2.62
N GLN A 49 -10.19 4.69 3.09
CA GLN A 49 -10.79 5.07 4.36
C GLN A 49 -9.81 4.62 5.44
N THR A 50 -9.24 5.58 6.15
CA THR A 50 -8.18 5.35 7.12
C THR A 50 -8.77 4.66 8.35
N PRO A 51 -8.28 3.49 8.79
CA PRO A 51 -8.56 3.01 10.13
C PRO A 51 -8.06 4.06 11.12
N LYS A 52 -8.95 4.67 11.90
CA LYS A 52 -8.54 5.51 13.03
C LYS A 52 -7.88 4.61 14.08
N LEU A 53 -6.56 4.48 14.02
CA LEU A 53 -5.78 3.86 15.08
C LEU A 53 -6.05 4.61 16.39
N GLY A 54 -6.28 3.86 17.47
CA GLY A 54 -6.61 4.37 18.80
C GLY A 54 -5.55 5.29 19.44
N PRO A 55 -5.88 5.88 20.60
CA PRO A 55 -5.26 7.10 21.09
C PRO A 55 -3.95 6.81 21.84
N ASN A 56 -2.81 6.90 21.15
CA ASN A 56 -1.67 7.76 21.52
C ASN A 56 -0.54 7.70 20.46
N ILE A 57 -0.76 8.26 19.26
CA ILE A 57 0.27 8.46 18.23
C ILE A 57 1.09 9.74 18.51
N PHE A 58 0.66 10.57 19.46
CA PHE A 58 1.28 11.87 19.76
C PHE A 58 2.72 11.76 20.28
N ASP A 59 3.10 10.62 20.85
CA ASP A 59 4.48 10.30 21.22
C ASP A 59 5.17 9.40 20.19
N ASN A 60 4.94 9.61 18.89
CA ASN A 60 5.78 8.97 17.89
C ASN A 60 7.19 9.60 17.94
N PRO A 61 8.22 8.87 18.41
CA PRO A 61 9.57 9.43 18.52
C PRO A 61 10.14 9.89 17.17
N ILE A 62 9.62 9.37 16.05
CA ILE A 62 9.98 9.86 14.71
C ILE A 62 9.60 11.32 14.52
N VAL A 63 8.45 11.77 15.04
CA VAL A 63 8.02 13.17 14.88
C VAL A 63 8.96 14.11 15.63
N ALA A 64 9.28 13.79 16.88
CA ALA A 64 10.21 14.56 17.69
C ALA A 64 11.63 14.59 17.07
N LEU A 65 12.11 13.43 16.60
CA LEU A 65 13.40 13.34 15.91
C LEU A 65 13.39 14.10 14.58
N TYR A 66 12.34 13.99 13.77
CA TYR A 66 12.25 14.66 12.48
C TYR A 66 12.16 16.18 12.61
N ASN A 67 11.35 16.69 13.54
CA ASN A 67 11.19 18.14 13.71
C ASN A 67 12.34 18.80 14.50
N GLY A 68 13.00 18.07 15.39
CA GLY A 68 14.02 18.65 16.28
C GLY A 68 15.47 18.18 16.04
N LYS A 69 15.68 16.93 15.61
CA LYS A 69 17.01 16.27 15.57
C LYS A 69 17.21 15.38 14.34
N VAL A 70 16.70 15.80 13.19
CA VAL A 70 16.60 14.99 11.95
C VAL A 70 17.94 14.47 11.41
N LYS A 71 19.04 15.15 11.71
CA LYS A 71 20.39 14.68 11.37
C LYS A 71 20.71 13.32 11.99
N LEU A 72 20.11 12.99 13.13
CA LEU A 72 20.25 11.68 13.78
C LEU A 72 19.56 10.56 12.98
N LEU A 73 18.52 10.88 12.22
CA LEU A 73 17.80 9.91 11.38
C LEU A 73 18.55 9.60 10.08
N ALA A 74 19.35 10.54 9.56
CA ALA A 74 19.91 10.47 8.21
C ALA A 74 20.76 9.22 7.93
N ASN A 75 21.37 8.62 8.96
CA ASN A 75 22.18 7.40 8.82
C ASN A 75 21.36 6.09 8.97
N MET A 76 20.10 6.18 9.37
CA MET A 76 19.22 5.04 9.67
C MET A 76 18.07 4.91 8.67
N VAL A 77 18.02 5.75 7.65
CA VAL A 77 16.92 5.82 6.69
C VAL A 77 17.27 5.10 5.39
N ILE A 78 16.27 4.48 4.78
CA ILE A 78 16.34 4.04 3.38
C ILE A 78 15.75 5.15 2.52
N ARG A 79 16.49 5.61 1.51
CA ARG A 79 15.99 6.65 0.60
C ARG A 79 15.10 6.01 -0.46
N ALA A 80 13.93 6.59 -0.69
CA ALA A 80 12.93 6.03 -1.58
C ALA A 80 12.27 7.09 -2.46
N SER A 81 11.82 6.66 -3.64
CA SER A 81 10.97 7.45 -4.55
C SER A 81 9.77 6.64 -4.97
N GLU A 82 8.70 7.32 -5.37
CA GLU A 82 7.57 6.63 -6.00
C GLU A 82 8.02 5.94 -7.30
N VAL A 83 7.53 4.72 -7.51
CA VAL A 83 7.74 3.96 -8.74
C VAL A 83 7.14 4.74 -9.91
N LYS A 84 7.92 4.94 -10.98
CA LYS A 84 7.50 5.75 -12.15
C LYS A 84 6.20 5.26 -12.78
N LEU A 85 5.98 3.94 -12.79
CA LEU A 85 4.78 3.32 -13.37
C LEU A 85 3.51 3.74 -12.62
N THR A 86 3.46 3.54 -11.31
CA THR A 86 2.28 3.91 -10.50
C THR A 86 2.04 5.42 -10.52
N ALA A 87 3.12 6.21 -10.51
CA ALA A 87 3.02 7.65 -10.65
C ALA A 87 2.42 8.08 -12.00
N ARG A 88 2.78 7.41 -13.10
CA ARG A 88 2.23 7.68 -14.44
C ARG A 88 0.75 7.29 -14.50
N GLU A 89 0.39 6.09 -14.05
CA GLU A 89 -0.98 5.59 -14.09
C GLU A 89 -1.95 6.53 -13.37
N ARG A 90 -1.55 6.99 -12.18
CA ARG A 90 -2.33 7.94 -11.39
C ARG A 90 -2.45 9.32 -12.03
N ARG A 91 -1.39 9.82 -12.69
CA ARG A 91 -1.47 11.05 -13.50
C ARG A 91 -2.38 10.89 -14.72
N SER A 92 -2.57 9.67 -15.21
CA SER A 92 -3.55 9.33 -16.25
C SER A 92 -4.97 9.08 -15.72
N GLY A 93 -5.23 9.38 -14.44
CA GLY A 93 -6.55 9.22 -13.81
C GLY A 93 -6.88 7.79 -13.39
N ARG A 94 -5.95 6.83 -13.53
CA ARG A 94 -6.16 5.46 -13.04
C ARG A 94 -5.94 5.44 -11.54
N TYR A 95 -6.84 4.78 -10.82
CA TYR A 95 -6.63 4.54 -9.40
C TYR A 95 -5.61 3.42 -9.22
N THR A 96 -4.44 3.76 -8.70
CA THR A 96 -3.42 2.79 -8.30
C THR A 96 -2.82 3.18 -6.95
N ARG A 97 -2.55 2.16 -6.11
CA ARG A 97 -1.92 2.39 -4.81
C ARG A 97 -0.52 2.96 -5.03
N PRO A 98 -0.11 4.02 -4.33
CA PRO A 98 1.25 4.54 -4.42
C PRO A 98 2.25 3.49 -3.95
N VAL A 99 3.24 3.20 -4.79
CA VAL A 99 4.32 2.25 -4.51
C VAL A 99 5.64 3.01 -4.51
N LEU A 100 6.50 2.71 -3.54
CA LEU A 100 7.84 3.25 -3.41
C LEU A 100 8.87 2.16 -3.69
N GLU A 101 10.00 2.58 -4.26
CA GLU A 101 11.19 1.77 -4.45
C GLU A 101 12.41 2.50 -3.93
N GLU A 102 13.46 1.75 -3.58
CA GLU A 102 14.70 2.32 -3.10
C GLU A 102 15.33 3.19 -4.20
N ASN A 103 15.69 4.42 -3.84
CA ASN A 103 16.31 5.36 -4.73
C ASN A 103 17.21 6.31 -3.94
N ARG A 104 18.51 6.32 -4.26
CA ARG A 104 19.51 7.17 -3.61
C ARG A 104 19.19 8.67 -3.70
N GLN A 105 18.47 9.10 -4.73
CA GLN A 105 18.03 10.48 -4.92
C GLN A 105 16.56 10.69 -4.54
N GLY A 106 15.95 9.69 -3.89
CA GLY A 106 14.57 9.70 -3.48
C GLY A 106 14.20 10.89 -2.60
N ASN A 107 12.96 11.36 -2.78
CA ASN A 107 12.38 12.47 -2.02
C ASN A 107 11.81 12.03 -0.67
N TYR A 108 11.82 10.73 -0.39
CA TYR A 108 11.27 10.17 0.83
C TYR A 108 12.30 9.36 1.58
N TRP A 109 12.10 9.27 2.88
CA TRP A 109 12.85 8.42 3.79
C TRP A 109 11.92 7.38 4.39
N ILE A 110 12.35 6.14 4.32
CA ILE A 110 11.74 4.99 4.99
C ILE A 110 12.47 4.77 6.30
N ILE A 111 11.71 4.67 7.38
CA ILE A 111 12.23 4.43 8.73
C ILE A 111 11.52 3.22 9.31
N ASN A 112 12.29 2.16 9.56
CA ASN A 112 11.79 0.97 10.23
C ASN A 112 11.92 1.18 11.75
N GLN A 113 10.79 1.17 12.47
CA GLN A 113 10.81 1.25 13.92
C GLN A 113 9.78 0.30 14.53
N ARG A 114 10.28 -0.61 15.37
CA ARG A 114 9.50 -1.71 15.95
C ARG A 114 8.83 -2.51 14.83
N ASN A 115 7.50 -2.51 14.78
CA ASN A 115 6.69 -3.27 13.84
C ASN A 115 6.02 -2.37 12.79
N MET A 116 6.41 -1.10 12.70
CA MET A 116 5.87 -0.14 11.75
C MET A 116 6.96 0.37 10.82
N ILE A 117 6.57 0.59 9.56
CA ILE A 117 7.42 1.21 8.55
C ILE A 117 6.85 2.60 8.29
N TYR A 118 7.60 3.62 8.69
CA TYR A 118 7.23 5.00 8.52
C TYR A 118 7.84 5.57 7.25
N LEU A 119 7.08 6.46 6.62
CA LEU A 119 7.48 7.25 5.48
C LEU A 119 7.44 8.73 5.89
N VAL A 120 8.54 9.43 5.68
CA VAL A 120 8.65 10.88 5.89
C VAL A 120 9.26 11.54 4.66
N PRO A 121 9.03 12.85 4.42
CA PRO A 121 9.76 13.57 3.40
C PRO A 121 11.27 13.57 3.70
N LYS A 122 12.10 13.67 2.67
CA LYS A 122 13.54 13.87 2.85
C LYS A 122 13.79 15.17 3.61
N PHE A 123 14.77 15.15 4.53
CA PHE A 123 15.20 16.37 5.23
C PHE A 123 15.61 17.49 4.26
N ASN A 124 15.26 18.74 4.60
CA ASN A 124 15.42 19.94 3.78
C ASN A 124 14.67 19.91 2.44
N MET A 125 13.75 18.96 2.23
CA MET A 125 12.85 19.03 1.08
C MET A 125 12.01 20.29 1.18
N ARG A 126 11.96 21.06 0.10
CA ARG A 126 11.01 22.15 -0.06
C ARG A 126 9.82 21.66 -0.85
N ILE A 127 8.62 21.86 -0.31
CA ILE A 127 7.38 21.60 -1.03
C ILE A 127 7.00 22.90 -1.74
N THR A 128 6.73 22.77 -3.04
CA THR A 128 6.45 23.85 -3.99
C THR A 128 5.30 23.40 -4.88
N SER A 129 4.69 24.32 -5.62
CA SER A 129 3.64 23.97 -6.60
C SER A 129 4.07 22.84 -7.57
N ARG A 130 5.35 22.77 -7.92
CA ARG A 130 5.89 21.77 -8.86
C ARG A 130 5.93 20.34 -8.32
N ASN A 131 6.04 20.16 -7.01
CA ASN A 131 6.12 18.82 -6.39
C ASN A 131 4.97 18.53 -5.42
N TYR A 132 4.07 19.49 -5.22
CA TYR A 132 2.89 19.35 -4.36
C TYR A 132 2.08 18.10 -4.71
N ASP A 133 1.73 17.92 -6.00
CA ASP A 133 0.94 16.77 -6.46
C ASP A 133 1.62 15.42 -6.21
N ALA A 134 2.94 15.39 -6.13
CA ALA A 134 3.67 14.16 -5.81
C ALA A 134 3.67 13.89 -4.29
N ILE A 135 3.71 14.94 -3.47
CA ILE A 135 3.73 14.85 -2.01
C ILE A 135 2.34 14.57 -1.45
N SER A 136 1.31 15.21 -2.01
CA SER A 136 -0.09 15.09 -1.57
C SER A 136 -0.65 13.67 -1.71
N VAL A 137 0.00 12.84 -2.53
CA VAL A 137 -0.27 11.40 -2.65
C VAL A 137 -0.01 10.66 -1.34
N PHE A 138 1.06 11.05 -0.62
CA PHE A 138 1.54 10.37 0.59
C PHE A 138 1.20 11.14 1.87
N PHE A 139 1.01 12.46 1.78
CA PHE A 139 0.80 13.32 2.93
C PHE A 139 -0.35 14.31 2.71
N GLU A 140 -1.22 14.45 3.70
CA GLU A 140 -2.13 15.59 3.79
C GLU A 140 -1.31 16.85 4.09
N CYS A 141 -1.47 17.90 3.28
CA CYS A 141 -0.70 19.15 3.40
C CYS A 141 -1.60 20.24 4.01
N ILE A 142 -1.64 20.30 5.34
CA ILE A 142 -2.49 21.19 6.13
C ILE A 142 -1.94 22.63 6.03
N LYS A 143 -2.83 23.59 5.71
CA LYS A 143 -2.52 25.02 5.56
C LYS A 143 -1.47 25.35 4.48
N TYR A 144 -1.30 24.46 3.50
CA TYR A 144 -0.42 24.74 2.37
C TYR A 144 -0.91 25.93 1.54
N ASP A 145 -0.01 26.87 1.27
CA ASP A 145 -0.22 27.99 0.35
C ASP A 145 0.92 27.99 -0.69
N PRO A 146 0.62 27.86 -2.01
CA PRO A 146 1.64 27.84 -3.05
C PRO A 146 2.47 29.13 -3.16
N ASN A 147 1.96 30.25 -2.62
CA ASN A 147 2.67 31.53 -2.60
C ASN A 147 3.52 31.73 -1.33
N SER A 148 3.31 30.87 -0.33
CA SER A 148 4.03 30.92 0.94
C SER A 148 5.42 30.27 0.80
N ARG A 149 6.39 30.83 1.53
CA ARG A 149 7.74 30.27 1.65
C ARG A 149 7.93 29.48 2.96
N LYS A 150 6.86 29.25 3.72
CA LYS A 150 6.93 28.55 5.00
C LYS A 150 7.47 27.13 4.84
N SER A 151 8.32 26.73 5.78
CA SER A 151 8.71 25.34 5.98
C SER A 151 7.58 24.57 6.66
N PHE A 152 7.46 23.28 6.38
CA PHE A 152 6.50 22.44 7.08
C PHE A 152 7.08 21.81 8.34
N LYS A 153 6.19 21.40 9.24
CA LYS A 153 6.44 20.45 10.33
C LYS A 153 5.77 19.12 10.01
N LEU A 154 6.41 18.03 10.38
CA LEU A 154 5.78 16.71 10.36
C LEU A 154 4.80 16.63 11.53
N ILE A 155 3.52 16.38 11.26
CA ILE A 155 2.52 16.13 12.31
C ILE A 155 2.41 14.63 12.54
N ASN A 156 2.20 13.87 11.45
CA ASN A 156 2.15 12.42 11.48
C ASN A 156 2.96 11.84 10.30
N PRO A 157 3.83 10.83 10.51
CA PRO A 157 4.44 10.12 9.41
C PRO A 157 3.39 9.31 8.64
N ALA A 158 3.61 9.12 7.34
CA ALA A 158 2.86 8.15 6.58
C ALA A 158 3.27 6.73 7.01
N ILE A 159 2.36 5.78 6.89
CA ILE A 159 2.62 4.37 7.18
C ILE A 159 2.61 3.60 5.86
N VAL A 160 3.58 2.72 5.68
CA VAL A 160 3.69 1.84 4.53
C VAL A 160 3.86 0.39 5.00
N PHE A 161 3.62 -0.57 4.11
CA PHE A 161 4.00 -1.96 4.34
C PHE A 161 4.95 -2.44 3.25
N LEU A 162 5.86 -3.33 3.60
CA LEU A 162 6.78 -3.96 2.66
C LEU A 162 6.06 -5.09 1.92
N LYS A 163 6.13 -5.07 0.59
CA LYS A 163 5.61 -6.10 -0.29
C LYS A 163 6.68 -6.48 -1.31
N GLY A 164 7.32 -7.63 -1.09
CA GLY A 164 8.54 -7.99 -1.81
C GLY A 164 9.66 -6.99 -1.48
N SER A 165 10.17 -6.30 -2.49
CA SER A 165 11.23 -5.28 -2.34
C SER A 165 10.72 -3.83 -2.40
N LYS A 166 9.40 -3.63 -2.38
CA LYS A 166 8.76 -2.31 -2.53
C LYS A 166 7.87 -1.99 -1.34
N TRP A 167 7.63 -0.71 -1.12
CA TRP A 167 6.72 -0.26 -0.06
C TRP A 167 5.42 0.27 -0.64
N GLU A 168 4.30 -0.22 -0.14
CA GLU A 168 2.96 0.23 -0.53
C GLU A 168 2.38 1.14 0.56
N LEU A 169 1.77 2.26 0.15
CA LEU A 169 1.12 3.17 1.09
C LEU A 169 -0.03 2.48 1.82
N PHE A 170 0.02 2.48 3.15
CA PHE A 170 -1.05 2.00 4.03
C PHE A 170 -1.93 3.16 4.49
N GLN A 171 -1.30 4.21 5.01
CA GLN A 171 -1.97 5.40 5.57
C GLN A 171 -1.16 6.64 5.23
N ARG A 172 -1.85 7.73 4.82
CA ARG A 172 -1.22 9.03 4.58
C ARG A 172 -0.72 9.64 5.89
N GLY A 173 0.40 10.35 5.79
CA GLY A 173 0.91 11.21 6.85
C GLY A 173 0.28 12.60 6.78
N GLU A 174 0.73 13.49 7.66
CA GLU A 174 0.25 14.86 7.76
C GLU A 174 1.42 15.82 7.93
N LEU A 175 1.41 16.90 7.15
CA LEU A 175 2.37 17.99 7.21
C LEU A 175 1.61 19.29 7.46
N GLU A 176 2.12 20.14 8.34
CA GLU A 176 1.56 21.48 8.60
C GLU A 176 2.54 22.56 8.16
N PHE A 177 2.05 23.56 7.42
CA PHE A 177 2.84 24.66 6.84
C PHE A 177 2.66 26.00 7.56
#